data_AF-A0A412NJW6-F1
#
_entry.id   AF-A0A412NJW6-F1
#
_cell.length_a   1.000
_cell.length_b   1.000
_cell.length_c   1.000
_cell.angle_alpha   90.00
_cell.angle_beta   90.00
_cell.angle_gamma   90.00
#
_symmetry.space_group_name_H-M   'P 1'
#
loop_
_entity.id
_entity.type
_entity.pdbx_description
1 polymer ?
#
loop_
_entity_poly.entity_id
_entity_poly.type
_entity_poly.pdbx_seq_one_letter_code
_entity_poly.pdbx_strand_id
1 'polypeptide(L)'
;MFIAAVLVGTVVAGSFTAPFSVQAAKKDTTSFEDLNQSQIVEAMGPGWNLGNQLESVTDNVPEETNWGNPVITEKLIQSVKAAGFKSIRIPVSYFAKIDDDKDYTIDSKWLDRVQEVVDYCIKNDLYAVINIHGDGYNTIDGSWLLCNGKNQTEIKKKYKKVWKQIAERFKNYDEHLLFESMNEEFDGSYSEPNKEYYQNINDYNQIFVDTVRKTGDNNTKRWLIIPGWNTNIDYTAGDYGFKLPTDQYRDKPIDKEEQRIMISVHYYSPWDFCGGENGVITQ
;
A
#
# COMPACT_ATOMS: atom_id res chain seq x y z
N MET A 1 17.02 -77.91 3.18
CA MET A 1 16.89 -76.81 2.20
C MET A 1 15.41 -76.44 2.17
N PHE A 2 15.01 -75.43 2.95
CA PHE A 2 13.60 -75.11 3.17
C PHE A 2 13.15 -74.02 2.18
N ILE A 3 12.11 -74.32 1.41
CA ILE A 3 11.34 -73.36 0.63
C ILE A 3 10.04 -73.12 1.39
N ALA A 4 9.78 -71.86 1.77
CA ALA A 4 8.48 -71.42 2.21
C ALA A 4 8.14 -70.12 1.45
N ALA A 5 7.05 -70.19 0.70
CA ALA A 5 6.51 -69.11 -0.11
C ALA A 5 5.98 -67.98 0.78
N VAL A 6 6.26 -66.73 0.40
CA VAL A 6 5.73 -65.52 1.06
C VAL A 6 4.61 -64.96 0.21
N LEU A 7 3.43 -64.83 0.83
CA LEU A 7 2.23 -64.22 0.28
C LEU A 7 2.38 -62.69 0.26
N VAL A 8 2.05 -62.07 -0.87
CA VAL A 8 2.03 -60.62 -1.06
C VAL A 8 0.71 -60.06 -0.54
N GLY A 9 0.77 -59.11 0.39
CA GLY A 9 -0.35 -58.28 0.82
C GLY A 9 -0.07 -56.81 0.55
N THR A 10 -0.76 -56.23 -0.43
CA THR A 10 -0.75 -54.80 -0.74
C THR A 10 -1.60 -54.04 0.27
N VAL A 11 -1.00 -53.10 1.01
CA VAL A 11 -1.71 -52.11 1.84
C VAL A 11 -1.73 -50.78 1.08
N VAL A 12 -2.93 -50.33 0.72
CA VAL A 12 -3.16 -48.98 0.19
C VAL A 12 -3.25 -48.02 1.38
N ALA A 13 -2.23 -47.18 1.57
CA ALA A 13 -2.26 -46.10 2.54
C ALA A 13 -2.99 -44.89 1.92
N GLY A 14 -4.23 -44.65 2.36
CA GLY A 14 -4.95 -43.41 2.05
C GLY A 14 -4.40 -42.25 2.88
N SER A 15 -3.78 -41.28 2.22
CA SER A 15 -3.38 -40.02 2.84
C SER A 15 -4.60 -39.11 2.98
N PHE A 16 -5.18 -39.03 4.18
CA PHE A 16 -6.09 -37.94 4.54
C PHE A 16 -5.25 -36.69 4.86
N THR A 17 -5.18 -35.75 3.93
CA THR A 17 -4.71 -34.39 4.24
C THR A 17 -5.87 -33.59 4.78
N ALA A 18 -5.89 -33.34 6.09
CA ALA A 18 -6.78 -32.35 6.68
C ALA A 18 -6.38 -30.94 6.16
N PRO A 19 -7.34 -30.05 5.86
CA PRO A 19 -7.01 -28.69 5.49
C PRO A 19 -6.41 -27.99 6.71
N PHE A 20 -5.21 -27.44 6.54
CA PHE A 20 -4.63 -26.50 7.50
C PHE A 20 -5.56 -25.29 7.57
N SER A 21 -6.35 -25.20 8.64
CA SER A 21 -6.95 -23.94 9.03
C SER A 21 -5.80 -23.06 9.52
N VAL A 22 -5.44 -22.04 8.75
CA VAL A 22 -4.59 -20.96 9.23
C VAL A 22 -5.40 -20.24 10.30
N GLN A 23 -5.24 -20.70 11.53
CA GLN A 23 -5.78 -20.00 12.68
C GLN A 23 -4.93 -18.74 12.82
N ALA A 24 -5.52 -17.59 12.47
CA ALA A 24 -4.92 -16.28 12.65
C ALA A 24 -4.30 -16.23 14.06
N ALA A 25 -3.00 -15.94 14.12
CA ALA A 25 -2.32 -15.77 15.39
C ALA A 25 -3.13 -14.79 16.24
N LYS A 26 -3.43 -15.18 17.49
CA LYS A 26 -4.02 -14.31 18.49
C LYS A 26 -3.13 -13.06 18.56
N LYS A 27 -3.64 -11.95 18.04
CA LYS A 27 -2.96 -10.66 18.02
C LYS A 27 -2.75 -10.23 19.46
N ASP A 28 -1.50 -10.23 19.92
CA ASP A 28 -1.14 -9.44 21.09
C ASP A 28 -1.55 -8.00 20.78
N THR A 29 -2.40 -7.45 21.62
CA THR A 29 -2.75 -6.04 21.61
C THR A 29 -1.52 -5.27 22.06
N THR A 30 -0.55 -5.07 21.16
CA THR A 30 0.37 -3.93 21.29
C THR A 30 -0.52 -2.70 21.39
N SER A 31 -0.45 -2.02 22.52
CA SER A 31 -1.15 -0.75 22.69
C SER A 31 -0.62 0.21 21.64
N PHE A 32 -1.51 0.84 20.86
CA PHE A 32 -1.12 1.87 19.90
C PHE A 32 -0.31 2.96 20.61
N GLU A 33 0.95 3.13 20.23
CA GLU A 33 1.83 4.17 20.75
C GLU A 33 1.53 5.49 20.05
N ASP A 34 1.15 6.49 20.85
CA ASP A 34 0.65 7.75 20.34
C ASP A 34 1.80 8.73 20.05
N LEU A 35 2.57 8.44 18.99
CA LEU A 35 3.71 9.23 18.58
C LEU A 35 3.27 10.56 17.95
N ASN A 36 3.85 11.67 18.43
CA ASN A 36 3.70 12.97 17.81
C ASN A 36 4.48 13.07 16.48
N GLN A 37 4.32 14.19 15.77
CA GLN A 37 4.90 14.40 14.44
C GLN A 37 6.40 14.14 14.36
N SER A 38 7.21 14.64 15.30
CA SER A 38 8.67 14.46 15.24
C SER A 38 9.06 13.03 15.59
N GLN A 39 8.36 12.41 16.56
CA GLN A 39 8.64 11.06 17.01
C GLN A 39 8.35 10.02 15.93
N ILE A 40 7.20 10.11 15.24
CA ILE A 40 6.86 9.14 14.19
C ILE A 40 7.83 9.22 13.01
N VAL A 41 8.25 10.44 12.61
CA VAL A 41 9.22 10.63 11.53
C VAL A 41 10.58 10.05 11.90
N GLU A 42 11.04 10.26 13.14
CA GLU A 42 12.30 9.69 13.64
C GLU A 42 12.24 8.15 13.76
N ALA A 43 11.10 7.61 14.18
CA ALA A 43 10.88 6.17 14.31
C ALA A 43 10.92 5.44 12.96
N MET A 44 10.40 6.06 11.89
CA MET A 44 10.34 5.45 10.56
C MET A 44 11.67 5.45 9.79
N GLY A 45 12.58 6.39 10.06
CA GLY A 45 13.76 6.62 9.21
C GLY A 45 15.01 5.81 9.59
N PRO A 46 15.76 5.22 8.63
CA PRO A 46 15.56 5.23 7.16
C PRO A 46 14.59 4.14 6.66
N GLY A 47 14.03 4.33 5.46
CA GLY A 47 13.07 3.41 4.83
C GLY A 47 13.52 2.82 3.49
N TRP A 48 12.91 1.69 3.09
CA TRP A 48 13.16 0.97 1.84
C TRP A 48 11.85 0.66 1.09
N ASN A 49 11.83 0.68 -0.24
CA ASN A 49 10.64 0.33 -1.04
C ASN A 49 10.71 -1.13 -1.50
N LEU A 50 9.65 -1.90 -1.24
CA LEU A 50 9.42 -3.25 -1.79
C LEU A 50 8.86 -3.14 -3.21
N GLY A 51 9.67 -2.59 -4.12
CA GLY A 51 9.27 -2.23 -5.47
C GLY A 51 9.18 -3.41 -6.45
N ASN A 52 8.37 -3.23 -7.49
CA ASN A 52 8.06 -4.15 -8.58
C ASN A 52 7.57 -5.52 -8.10
N GLN A 53 6.80 -5.56 -7.02
CA GLN A 53 6.17 -6.75 -6.46
C GLN A 53 4.65 -6.56 -6.33
N LEU A 54 4.08 -6.23 -5.18
CA LEU A 54 2.60 -6.19 -5.01
C LEU A 54 1.90 -5.13 -5.89
N GLU A 55 2.62 -4.15 -6.42
CA GLU A 55 2.13 -3.22 -7.42
C GLU A 55 2.22 -3.70 -8.87
N SER A 56 2.93 -4.80 -9.13
CA SER A 56 3.18 -5.24 -10.49
C SER A 56 1.93 -5.81 -11.15
N VAL A 57 1.66 -5.36 -12.38
CA VAL A 57 0.46 -5.68 -13.15
C VAL A 57 0.83 -6.14 -14.55
N THR A 58 0.20 -7.22 -15.00
CA THR A 58 0.22 -7.71 -16.38
C THR A 58 -1.21 -8.03 -16.77
N ASP A 59 -1.64 -7.57 -17.95
CA ASP A 59 -3.00 -7.77 -18.47
C ASP A 59 -4.11 -7.43 -17.45
N ASN A 60 -3.96 -6.30 -16.75
CA ASN A 60 -4.86 -5.81 -15.69
C ASN A 60 -4.94 -6.67 -14.42
N VAL A 61 -4.11 -7.71 -14.28
CA VAL A 61 -4.11 -8.60 -13.12
C VAL A 61 -2.88 -8.34 -12.25
N PRO A 62 -3.05 -7.82 -11.02
CA PRO A 62 -1.97 -7.72 -10.06
C PRO A 62 -1.49 -9.09 -9.59
N GLU A 63 -0.18 -9.28 -9.57
CA GLU A 63 0.49 -10.47 -9.04
C GLU A 63 1.95 -10.14 -8.77
N GLU A 64 2.47 -10.50 -7.59
CA GLU A 64 3.76 -10.01 -7.10
C GLU A 64 5.00 -10.45 -7.89
N THR A 65 4.83 -11.34 -8.86
CA THR A 65 5.90 -11.87 -9.71
C THR A 65 5.83 -11.40 -11.16
N ASN A 66 4.84 -10.56 -11.52
CA ASN A 66 4.62 -10.12 -12.91
C ASN A 66 5.86 -9.47 -13.54
N TRP A 67 6.61 -8.68 -12.77
CA TRP A 67 7.78 -7.94 -13.25
C TRP A 67 9.12 -8.60 -12.89
N GLY A 68 9.12 -9.93 -12.73
CA GLY A 68 10.35 -10.75 -12.63
C GLY A 68 10.93 -10.91 -11.23
N ASN A 69 10.37 -10.23 -10.22
CA ASN A 69 10.72 -10.48 -8.83
C ASN A 69 10.14 -11.80 -8.31
N PRO A 70 10.79 -12.46 -7.34
CA PRO A 70 10.24 -13.65 -6.70
C PRO A 70 9.12 -13.28 -5.72
N VAL A 71 8.41 -14.31 -5.25
CA VAL A 71 7.45 -14.20 -4.16
C VAL A 71 8.10 -13.57 -2.92
N ILE A 72 7.39 -12.64 -2.28
CA ILE A 72 7.86 -11.95 -1.07
C ILE A 72 7.94 -12.96 0.08
N THR A 73 9.05 -12.94 0.82
CA THR A 73 9.24 -13.82 1.99
C THR A 73 9.62 -13.01 3.22
N GLU A 74 9.29 -13.52 4.42
CA GLU A 74 9.74 -12.90 5.67
C GLU A 74 11.26 -12.76 5.74
N LYS A 75 12.01 -13.67 5.11
CA LYS A 75 13.48 -13.62 5.04
C LYS A 75 13.99 -12.36 4.31
N LEU A 76 13.28 -11.91 3.27
CA LEU A 76 13.61 -10.64 2.59
C LEU A 76 13.47 -9.48 3.57
N ILE A 77 12.35 -9.41 4.29
CA ILE A 77 12.05 -8.36 5.27
C ILE A 77 13.08 -8.34 6.42
N GLN A 78 13.47 -9.51 6.92
CA GLN A 78 14.54 -9.65 7.90
C GLN A 78 15.89 -9.15 7.37
N SER A 79 16.17 -9.36 6.08
CA SER A 79 17.40 -8.87 5.46
C SER A 79 17.40 -7.35 5.33
N VAL A 80 16.25 -6.75 4.99
CA VAL A 80 16.05 -5.29 4.98
C VAL A 80 16.25 -4.70 6.38
N LYS A 81 15.66 -5.32 7.41
CA LYS A 81 15.92 -4.92 8.81
C LYS A 81 17.40 -5.02 9.17
N ALA A 82 18.06 -6.13 8.85
CA ALA A 82 19.47 -6.36 9.16
C ALA A 82 20.40 -5.35 8.45
N ALA A 83 19.97 -4.78 7.32
CA ALA A 83 20.67 -3.70 6.64
C ALA A 83 20.52 -2.32 7.31
N GLY A 84 19.67 -2.20 8.36
CA GLY A 84 19.51 -0.98 9.16
C GLY A 84 18.29 -0.13 8.82
N PHE A 85 17.40 -0.59 7.93
CA PHE A 85 16.14 0.09 7.66
C PHE A 85 15.14 -0.11 8.80
N LYS A 86 14.32 0.91 9.07
CA LYS A 86 13.27 0.91 10.10
C LYS A 86 11.86 0.88 9.51
N SER A 87 11.72 1.20 8.23
CA SER A 87 10.43 1.18 7.53
C SER A 87 10.53 0.53 6.16
N ILE A 88 9.42 -0.07 5.72
CA ILE A 88 9.24 -0.61 4.38
C ILE A 88 7.98 0.00 3.77
N ARG A 89 8.13 0.65 2.62
CA ARG A 89 6.99 1.02 1.78
C ARG A 89 6.66 -0.14 0.85
N ILE A 90 5.40 -0.53 0.83
CA ILE A 90 4.83 -1.67 0.11
C ILE A 90 3.83 -1.09 -0.90
N PRO A 91 4.28 -0.73 -2.12
CA PRO A 91 3.40 -0.42 -3.23
C PRO A 91 2.40 -1.55 -3.49
N VAL A 92 1.10 -1.23 -3.64
CA VAL A 92 0.08 -2.25 -3.95
C VAL A 92 -0.85 -1.78 -5.06
N SER A 93 -1.06 -2.64 -6.05
CA SER A 93 -2.03 -2.42 -7.13
C SER A 93 -3.25 -3.32 -6.94
N TYR A 94 -4.44 -2.85 -7.35
CA TYR A 94 -5.69 -3.58 -7.09
C TYR A 94 -6.42 -4.01 -8.38
N PHE A 95 -6.56 -3.16 -9.40
CA PHE A 95 -7.10 -3.50 -10.74
C PHE A 95 -8.18 -4.61 -10.75
N ALA A 96 -7.95 -5.73 -11.45
CA ALA A 96 -8.90 -6.84 -11.57
C ALA A 96 -9.11 -7.64 -10.26
N LYS A 97 -8.39 -7.33 -9.18
CA LYS A 97 -8.73 -7.81 -7.83
C LYS A 97 -9.95 -7.08 -7.29
N ILE A 98 -10.42 -6.00 -7.91
CA ILE A 98 -11.65 -5.30 -7.57
C ILE A 98 -12.77 -5.81 -8.48
N ASP A 99 -13.82 -6.35 -7.87
CA ASP A 99 -15.04 -6.76 -8.56
C ASP A 99 -15.99 -5.57 -8.71
N ASP A 100 -15.96 -4.93 -9.89
CA ASP A 100 -16.75 -3.73 -10.20
C ASP A 100 -18.28 -4.00 -10.17
N ASP A 101 -18.71 -5.23 -10.43
CA ASP A 101 -20.13 -5.64 -10.40
C ASP A 101 -20.62 -5.96 -8.99
N LYS A 102 -19.70 -6.16 -8.04
CA LYS A 102 -20.00 -6.53 -6.65
C LYS A 102 -19.61 -5.43 -5.67
N ASP A 103 -20.12 -4.21 -5.89
CA ASP A 103 -19.89 -3.04 -5.02
C ASP A 103 -18.39 -2.74 -4.79
N TYR A 104 -17.56 -3.00 -5.81
CA TYR A 104 -16.10 -2.88 -5.78
C TYR A 104 -15.45 -3.74 -4.69
N THR A 105 -15.99 -4.95 -4.43
CA THR A 105 -15.42 -5.88 -3.46
C THR A 105 -14.01 -6.27 -3.91
N ILE A 106 -13.01 -6.11 -3.03
CA ILE A 106 -11.65 -6.58 -3.30
C ILE A 106 -11.59 -8.09 -3.01
N ASP A 107 -10.95 -8.86 -3.89
CA ASP A 107 -10.66 -10.28 -3.67
C ASP A 107 -10.00 -10.47 -2.30
N SER A 108 -10.66 -11.23 -1.43
CA SER A 108 -10.19 -11.46 -0.07
C SER A 108 -8.81 -12.11 -0.05
N LYS A 109 -8.49 -12.96 -1.02
CA LYS A 109 -7.16 -13.63 -1.10
C LYS A 109 -6.06 -12.62 -1.41
N TRP A 110 -6.36 -11.60 -2.20
CA TRP A 110 -5.41 -10.53 -2.45
C TRP A 110 -5.15 -9.71 -1.19
N LEU A 111 -6.21 -9.33 -0.46
CA LEU A 111 -6.06 -8.66 0.84
C LEU A 111 -5.35 -9.52 1.88
N ASP A 112 -5.59 -10.85 1.89
CA ASP A 112 -4.88 -11.78 2.77
C ASP A 112 -3.37 -11.77 2.46
N ARG A 113 -2.99 -11.70 1.18
CA ARG A 113 -1.59 -11.63 0.77
C ARG A 113 -0.93 -10.30 1.14
N VAL A 114 -1.60 -9.18 0.90
CA VAL A 114 -1.12 -7.85 1.35
C VAL A 114 -0.94 -7.84 2.87
N GLN A 115 -1.90 -8.41 3.60
CA GLN A 115 -1.85 -8.50 5.05
C GLN A 115 -0.65 -9.34 5.51
N GLU A 116 -0.38 -10.48 4.88
CA GLU A 116 0.76 -11.32 5.22
C GLU A 116 2.11 -10.57 5.09
N VAL A 117 2.27 -9.75 4.05
CA VAL A 117 3.51 -8.96 3.87
C VAL A 117 3.61 -7.83 4.91
N VAL A 118 2.50 -7.18 5.25
CA VAL A 118 2.44 -6.22 6.37
C VAL A 118 2.80 -6.90 7.69
N ASP A 119 2.27 -8.11 7.93
CA ASP A 119 2.56 -8.90 9.13
C ASP A 119 4.05 -9.25 9.22
N TYR A 120 4.73 -9.56 8.11
CA TYR A 120 6.18 -9.75 8.11
C TYR A 120 6.92 -8.50 8.61
N CYS A 121 6.49 -7.30 8.20
CA CYS A 121 7.14 -6.05 8.63
C CYS A 121 6.96 -5.84 10.14
N ILE A 122 5.72 -5.91 10.62
CA ILE A 122 5.37 -5.58 12.00
C ILE A 122 5.90 -6.63 12.98
N LYS A 123 5.84 -7.92 12.63
CA LYS A 123 6.47 -8.99 13.42
C LYS A 123 7.98 -8.78 13.57
N ASN A 124 8.60 -8.12 12.59
CA ASN A 124 10.01 -7.78 12.62
C ASN A 124 10.23 -6.33 13.08
N ASP A 125 9.29 -5.68 13.76
CA ASP A 125 9.48 -4.37 14.40
C ASP A 125 9.97 -3.32 13.37
N LEU A 126 9.30 -3.34 12.20
CA LEU A 126 9.45 -2.36 11.13
C LEU A 126 8.11 -1.67 10.91
N TYR A 127 8.17 -0.39 10.58
CA TYR A 127 7.03 0.33 10.04
C TYR A 127 6.71 -0.15 8.62
N ALA A 128 5.43 -0.20 8.26
CA ALA A 128 4.94 -0.55 6.94
C ALA A 128 4.07 0.59 6.38
N VAL A 129 4.27 0.95 5.12
CA VAL A 129 3.41 1.91 4.40
C VAL A 129 2.75 1.19 3.23
N ILE A 130 1.42 1.11 3.18
CA ILE A 130 0.68 0.59 2.01
C ILE A 130 -0.11 1.71 1.33
N ASN A 131 -0.35 1.57 0.03
CA ASN A 131 -1.08 2.55 -0.77
C ASN A 131 -1.97 1.89 -1.85
N ILE A 132 -2.52 2.73 -2.73
CA ILE A 132 -3.02 2.37 -4.06
C ILE A 132 -1.99 2.89 -5.06
N HIS A 133 -1.37 2.00 -5.84
CA HIS A 133 -0.16 2.30 -6.58
C HIS A 133 -0.38 2.40 -8.10
N GLY A 134 -0.31 1.27 -8.80
CA GLY A 134 -0.36 1.26 -10.27
C GLY A 134 -1.73 1.65 -10.83
N ASP A 135 -2.79 1.58 -10.02
CA ASP A 135 -4.17 1.90 -10.41
C ASP A 135 -4.34 3.34 -10.93
N GLY A 136 -3.38 4.21 -10.62
CA GLY A 136 -3.30 5.62 -11.01
C GLY A 136 -2.39 5.95 -12.20
N TYR A 137 -1.75 4.94 -12.80
CA TYR A 137 -0.81 5.19 -13.88
C TYR A 137 -1.50 5.31 -15.22
N ASN A 138 -1.33 6.47 -15.87
CA ASN A 138 -1.75 6.69 -17.27
C ASN A 138 -1.04 5.75 -18.27
N THR A 139 0.05 5.12 -17.86
CA THR A 139 0.89 4.23 -18.69
C THR A 139 0.51 2.75 -18.57
N ILE A 140 -0.40 2.39 -17.67
CA ILE A 140 -0.89 1.02 -17.52
C ILE A 140 -2.34 0.98 -18.00
N ASP A 141 -2.60 0.11 -18.98
CA ASP A 141 -3.96 -0.15 -19.44
C ASP A 141 -4.83 -0.64 -18.28
N GLY A 142 -6.11 -0.25 -18.26
CA GLY A 142 -7.03 -0.65 -17.18
C GLY A 142 -6.92 0.16 -15.88
N SER A 143 -5.99 1.11 -15.78
CA SER A 143 -5.95 2.06 -14.65
C SER A 143 -7.27 2.81 -14.52
N TRP A 144 -7.72 3.00 -13.28
CA TRP A 144 -9.06 3.53 -12.98
C TRP A 144 -9.05 4.75 -12.06
N LEU A 145 -7.95 5.05 -11.36
CA LEU A 145 -7.86 6.16 -10.39
C LEU A 145 -7.48 7.51 -11.02
N LEU A 146 -7.55 7.63 -12.34
CA LEU A 146 -6.96 8.75 -13.08
C LEU A 146 -7.60 10.11 -12.78
N CYS A 147 -6.80 11.10 -12.37
CA CYS A 147 -7.27 12.48 -12.11
C CYS A 147 -7.82 13.22 -13.35
N ASN A 148 -7.39 12.80 -14.54
CA ASN A 148 -7.87 13.27 -15.85
C ASN A 148 -8.98 12.36 -16.44
N GLY A 149 -9.45 11.36 -15.69
CA GLY A 149 -10.52 10.45 -16.10
C GLY A 149 -11.86 11.15 -16.26
N LYS A 150 -12.65 10.74 -17.28
CA LYS A 150 -13.91 11.41 -17.66
C LYS A 150 -15.02 11.31 -16.61
N ASN A 151 -15.08 10.22 -15.85
CA ASN A 151 -16.17 9.96 -14.89
C ASN A 151 -15.69 10.04 -13.44
N GLN A 152 -15.35 11.26 -13.02
CA GLN A 152 -14.85 11.53 -11.66
C GLN A 152 -15.83 11.11 -10.55
N THR A 153 -17.14 11.15 -10.81
CA THR A 153 -18.15 10.68 -9.84
C THR A 153 -17.98 9.19 -9.53
N GLU A 154 -17.79 8.38 -10.57
CA GLU A 154 -17.59 6.94 -10.43
C GLU A 154 -16.23 6.60 -9.83
N ILE A 155 -15.17 7.28 -10.27
CA ILE A 155 -13.80 7.09 -9.74
C ILE A 155 -13.78 7.37 -8.23
N LYS A 156 -14.34 8.50 -7.80
CA LYS A 156 -14.44 8.89 -6.38
C LYS A 156 -15.26 7.87 -5.56
N LYS A 157 -16.32 7.30 -6.15
CA LYS A 157 -17.14 6.26 -5.52
C LYS A 157 -16.35 4.95 -5.36
N LYS A 158 -15.67 4.48 -6.41
CA LYS A 158 -14.81 3.29 -6.37
C LYS A 158 -13.68 3.47 -5.38
N TYR A 159 -12.96 4.59 -5.43
CA TYR A 159 -11.87 4.93 -4.52
C TYR A 159 -12.28 4.89 -3.05
N LYS A 160 -13.43 5.50 -2.70
CA LYS A 160 -14.00 5.43 -1.35
C LYS A 160 -14.28 4.00 -0.89
N LYS A 161 -14.82 3.15 -1.78
CA LYS A 161 -15.18 1.76 -1.47
C LYS A 161 -13.96 0.86 -1.30
N VAL A 162 -12.94 1.06 -2.13
CA VAL A 162 -11.66 0.37 -2.04
C VAL A 162 -10.95 0.73 -0.73
N TRP A 163 -10.78 2.02 -0.44
CA TRP A 163 -10.14 2.46 0.81
C TRP A 163 -10.91 2.05 2.06
N LYS A 164 -12.24 2.03 2.02
CA LYS A 164 -13.04 1.54 3.16
C LYS A 164 -12.68 0.08 3.50
N GLN A 165 -12.59 -0.79 2.51
CA GLN A 165 -12.26 -2.21 2.72
C GLN A 165 -10.83 -2.39 3.24
N ILE A 166 -9.87 -1.66 2.69
CA ILE A 166 -8.48 -1.66 3.18
C ILE A 166 -8.44 -1.16 4.62
N ALA A 167 -9.04 0.00 4.91
CA ALA A 167 -9.06 0.57 6.25
C ALA A 167 -9.73 -0.36 7.26
N GLU A 168 -10.87 -0.98 6.93
CA GLU A 168 -11.56 -1.95 7.79
C GLU A 168 -10.73 -3.21 8.06
N ARG A 169 -10.05 -3.73 7.02
CA ARG A 169 -9.16 -4.89 7.14
C ARG A 169 -8.01 -4.63 8.13
N PHE A 170 -7.42 -3.44 8.05
CA PHE A 170 -6.20 -3.08 8.77
C PHE A 170 -6.44 -2.21 10.02
N LYS A 171 -7.70 -1.95 10.42
CA LYS A 171 -8.04 -1.00 11.49
C LYS A 171 -7.45 -1.30 12.87
N ASN A 172 -7.15 -2.57 13.15
CA ASN A 172 -6.62 -3.02 14.44
C ASN A 172 -5.08 -3.06 14.49
N TYR A 173 -4.38 -2.67 13.42
CA TYR A 173 -2.92 -2.57 13.46
C TYR A 173 -2.50 -1.35 14.28
N ASP A 174 -1.38 -1.46 14.98
CA ASP A 174 -0.81 -0.39 15.78
C ASP A 174 -0.18 0.69 14.87
N GLU A 175 0.59 1.59 15.45
CA GLU A 175 1.23 2.73 14.79
C GLU A 175 2.27 2.33 13.73
N HIS A 176 2.74 1.07 13.72
CA HIS A 176 3.70 0.61 12.73
C HIS A 176 3.12 0.59 11.31
N LEU A 177 1.80 0.51 11.15
CA LEU A 177 1.17 0.57 9.83
C LEU A 177 0.70 1.98 9.50
N LEU A 178 1.10 2.51 8.35
CA LEU A 178 0.62 3.77 7.81
C LEU A 178 -0.03 3.54 6.44
N PHE A 179 -0.93 4.45 6.06
CA PHE A 179 -1.59 4.43 4.76
C PHE A 179 -1.19 5.68 3.97
N GLU A 180 -0.77 5.50 2.72
CA GLU A 180 -0.60 6.57 1.75
C GLU A 180 -1.75 6.55 0.75
N SER A 181 -2.37 7.71 0.49
CA SER A 181 -3.65 7.78 -0.22
C SER A 181 -3.62 7.20 -1.64
N MET A 182 -2.56 7.47 -2.39
CA MET A 182 -2.32 7.02 -3.76
C MET A 182 -0.86 7.32 -4.15
N ASN A 183 -0.40 6.77 -5.27
CA ASN A 183 0.93 7.03 -5.81
C ASN A 183 0.86 7.91 -7.05
N GLU A 184 1.65 9.00 -7.08
CA GLU A 184 2.01 9.75 -8.29
C GLU A 184 0.85 10.08 -9.24
N GLU A 185 -0.33 10.45 -8.73
CA GLU A 185 -1.44 10.87 -9.59
C GLU A 185 -1.10 12.17 -10.33
N PHE A 186 -1.30 12.15 -11.65
CA PHE A 186 -1.17 13.29 -12.55
C PHE A 186 -1.81 12.94 -13.90
N ASP A 187 -1.77 13.87 -14.86
CA ASP A 187 -2.40 13.70 -16.17
C ASP A 187 -1.51 13.07 -17.25
N GLY A 188 -0.32 12.57 -16.88
CA GLY A 188 0.67 12.06 -17.82
C GLY A 188 1.54 13.14 -18.47
N SER A 189 1.24 14.42 -18.25
CA SER A 189 2.06 15.54 -18.73
C SER A 189 3.05 15.99 -17.65
N TYR A 190 4.31 16.18 -18.03
CA TYR A 190 5.35 16.74 -17.16
C TYR A 190 5.40 18.28 -17.24
N SER A 191 4.29 18.91 -17.65
CA SER A 191 4.11 20.36 -17.66
C SER A 191 3.44 20.85 -16.36
N GLU A 192 3.19 22.16 -16.29
CA GLU A 192 2.45 22.76 -15.19
C GLU A 192 1.11 22.02 -14.94
N PRO A 193 0.76 21.72 -13.68
CA PRO A 193 -0.47 20.98 -13.35
C PRO A 193 -1.74 21.64 -13.88
N ASN A 194 -2.61 20.82 -14.46
CA ASN A 194 -3.97 21.25 -14.74
C ASN A 194 -4.75 21.40 -13.41
N LYS A 195 -5.25 22.62 -13.13
CA LYS A 195 -5.94 22.94 -11.88
C LYS A 195 -7.22 22.14 -11.64
N GLU A 196 -7.95 21.77 -12.68
CA GLU A 196 -9.15 20.94 -12.56
C GLU A 196 -8.79 19.51 -12.15
N TYR A 197 -7.76 18.94 -12.78
CA TYR A 197 -7.27 17.61 -12.46
C TYR A 197 -6.61 17.56 -11.07
N TYR A 198 -5.92 18.63 -10.66
CA TYR A 198 -5.40 18.73 -9.29
C TYR A 198 -6.54 18.82 -8.28
N GLN A 199 -7.65 19.51 -8.59
CA GLN A 199 -8.81 19.48 -7.71
C GLN A 199 -9.37 18.05 -7.53
N ASN A 200 -9.30 17.17 -8.53
CA ASN A 200 -9.64 15.76 -8.35
C ASN A 200 -8.68 15.03 -7.40
N ILE A 201 -7.37 15.27 -7.49
CA ILE A 201 -6.36 14.76 -6.54
C ILE A 201 -6.66 15.20 -5.11
N ASN A 202 -6.99 16.49 -4.91
CA ASN A 202 -7.38 17.00 -3.60
C ASN A 202 -8.66 16.33 -3.07
N ASP A 203 -9.64 16.09 -3.94
CA ASP A 203 -10.87 15.39 -3.58
C ASP A 203 -10.58 13.93 -3.19
N TYR A 204 -9.68 13.23 -3.91
CA TYR A 204 -9.23 11.89 -3.55
C TYR A 204 -8.59 11.89 -2.16
N ASN A 205 -7.64 12.80 -1.90
CA ASN A 205 -7.00 12.94 -0.60
C ASN A 205 -8.01 13.17 0.54
N GLN A 206 -9.01 14.04 0.35
CA GLN A 206 -10.05 14.24 1.37
C GLN A 206 -10.94 13.01 1.55
N ILE A 207 -11.35 12.34 0.46
CA ILE A 207 -12.13 11.10 0.52
C ILE A 207 -11.37 10.04 1.30
N PHE A 208 -10.08 9.90 1.06
CA PHE A 208 -9.21 8.95 1.75
C PHE A 208 -9.16 9.22 3.26
N VAL A 209 -8.80 10.45 3.68
CA VAL A 209 -8.70 10.81 5.10
C VAL A 209 -10.04 10.55 5.82
N ASP A 210 -11.13 11.06 5.27
CA ASP A 210 -12.47 10.85 5.82
C ASP A 210 -12.81 9.37 5.95
N THR A 211 -12.55 8.59 4.89
CA THR A 211 -12.93 7.19 4.80
C THR A 211 -12.17 6.38 5.84
N VAL A 212 -10.85 6.55 5.93
CA VAL A 212 -10.01 5.85 6.90
C VAL A 212 -10.46 6.20 8.32
N ARG A 213 -10.58 7.49 8.66
CA ARG A 213 -10.97 7.91 10.01
C ARG A 213 -12.34 7.37 10.42
N LYS A 214 -13.32 7.38 9.51
CA LYS A 214 -14.69 6.89 9.76
C LYS A 214 -14.77 5.38 10.01
N THR A 215 -13.71 4.61 9.76
CA THR A 215 -13.66 3.18 10.12
C THR A 215 -13.41 2.93 11.62
N GLY A 216 -12.99 3.94 12.39
CA GLY A 216 -12.83 3.83 13.84
C GLY A 216 -11.53 3.15 14.28
N ASP A 217 -11.50 2.70 15.54
CA ASP A 217 -10.37 1.99 16.15
C ASP A 217 -9.04 2.78 15.99
N ASN A 218 -7.92 2.08 15.72
CA ASN A 218 -6.62 2.73 15.57
C ASN A 218 -6.54 3.63 14.33
N ASN A 219 -7.46 3.51 13.37
CA ASN A 219 -7.48 4.39 12.21
C ASN A 219 -7.85 5.84 12.57
N THR A 220 -8.45 6.08 13.74
CA THR A 220 -8.69 7.44 14.25
C THR A 220 -7.41 8.13 14.75
N LYS A 221 -6.32 7.36 14.93
CA LYS A 221 -5.00 7.81 15.41
C LYS A 221 -3.88 7.63 14.38
N ARG A 222 -4.06 6.71 13.41
CA ARG A 222 -3.06 6.35 12.41
C ARG A 222 -2.57 7.58 11.63
N TRP A 223 -1.26 7.73 11.49
CA TRP A 223 -0.68 8.71 10.59
C TRP A 223 -0.99 8.35 9.13
N LEU A 224 -1.48 9.34 8.37
CA LEU A 224 -1.86 9.18 6.96
C LEU A 224 -0.91 9.99 6.08
N ILE A 225 -0.49 9.44 4.95
CA ILE A 225 0.48 10.03 4.05
C ILE A 225 -0.26 10.54 2.79
N ILE A 226 -0.01 11.79 2.42
CA ILE A 226 -0.77 12.52 1.40
C ILE A 226 0.19 13.05 0.32
N PRO A 227 0.11 12.59 -0.93
CA PRO A 227 0.88 13.11 -2.05
C PRO A 227 0.21 14.36 -2.66
N GLY A 228 1.02 15.18 -3.31
CA GLY A 228 0.57 16.16 -4.31
C GLY A 228 0.69 15.61 -5.74
N TRP A 229 0.65 16.53 -6.72
CA TRP A 229 0.71 16.21 -8.14
C TRP A 229 2.00 15.48 -8.51
N ASN A 230 1.87 14.26 -9.03
CA ASN A 230 2.98 13.37 -9.39
C ASN A 230 4.03 13.20 -8.27
N THR A 231 3.65 13.39 -6.99
CA THR A 231 4.59 13.51 -5.85
C THR A 231 5.74 14.51 -6.06
N ASN A 232 5.56 15.48 -6.96
CA ASN A 232 6.57 16.48 -7.29
C ASN A 232 6.64 17.55 -6.20
N ILE A 233 7.85 17.85 -5.72
CA ILE A 233 8.09 18.79 -4.62
C ILE A 233 7.56 20.20 -4.96
N ASP A 234 7.90 20.72 -6.14
CA ASP A 234 7.56 22.09 -6.54
C ASP A 234 6.06 22.25 -6.73
N TYR A 235 5.41 21.26 -7.35
CA TYR A 235 3.95 21.28 -7.55
C TYR A 235 3.15 21.01 -6.27
N THR A 236 3.77 20.40 -5.26
CA THR A 236 3.14 20.19 -3.95
C THR A 236 3.33 21.39 -3.02
N ALA A 237 4.52 21.99 -2.97
CA ALA A 237 4.85 23.09 -2.07
C ALA A 237 4.53 24.48 -2.65
N GLY A 238 4.48 24.61 -3.97
CA GLY A 238 4.17 25.85 -4.67
C GLY A 238 2.67 26.12 -4.83
N ASP A 239 2.32 27.25 -5.46
CA ASP A 239 0.94 27.67 -5.72
C ASP A 239 0.37 27.04 -7.00
N TYR A 240 0.35 25.71 -7.05
CA TYR A 240 -0.13 24.92 -8.20
C TYR A 240 -1.48 24.23 -7.96
N GLY A 241 -2.02 24.34 -6.74
CA GLY A 241 -3.36 23.87 -6.40
C GLY A 241 -3.40 22.80 -5.32
N PHE A 242 -2.28 22.38 -4.73
CA PHE A 242 -2.28 21.48 -3.59
C PHE A 242 -3.14 22.03 -2.44
N LYS A 243 -4.00 21.18 -1.87
CA LYS A 243 -4.75 21.48 -0.66
C LYS A 243 -4.56 20.35 0.33
N LEU A 244 -4.08 20.70 1.51
CA LEU A 244 -4.02 19.77 2.64
C LEU A 244 -5.45 19.36 3.03
N PRO A 245 -5.76 18.05 3.10
CA PRO A 245 -7.09 17.62 3.53
C PRO A 245 -7.33 17.99 4.99
N THR A 246 -8.60 18.21 5.31
CA THR A 246 -9.02 18.33 6.70
C THR A 246 -9.07 16.95 7.35
N ASP A 247 -8.81 16.89 8.65
CA ASP A 247 -8.68 15.62 9.39
C ASP A 247 -9.61 15.62 10.63
N GLN A 248 -10.90 15.85 10.41
CA GLN A 248 -11.84 16.22 11.49
C GLN A 248 -12.38 15.05 12.31
N TYR A 249 -12.06 13.81 11.94
CA TYR A 249 -12.63 12.59 12.50
C TYR A 249 -11.62 11.77 13.33
N ARG A 250 -10.60 12.43 13.87
CA ARG A 250 -9.59 11.83 14.76
C ARG A 250 -10.16 11.45 16.13
N ASP A 251 -9.39 10.65 16.87
CA ASP A 251 -9.72 10.32 18.26
C ASP A 251 -9.73 11.58 19.13
N LYS A 252 -10.66 11.64 20.09
CA LYS A 252 -10.90 12.83 20.94
C LYS A 252 -9.68 13.31 21.75
N PRO A 253 -8.77 12.43 22.22
CA PRO A 253 -7.58 12.87 22.93
C PRO A 253 -6.56 13.63 22.06
N ILE A 254 -6.62 13.47 20.74
CA ILE A 254 -5.74 14.20 19.82
C ILE A 254 -6.22 15.64 19.75
N ASP A 255 -5.28 16.60 19.81
CA ASP A 255 -5.62 18.01 19.74
C ASP A 255 -6.43 18.31 18.45
N LYS A 256 -7.45 19.14 18.58
CA LYS A 256 -8.28 19.59 17.46
C LYS A 256 -7.46 20.36 16.41
N GLU A 257 -6.37 21.00 16.84
CA GLU A 257 -5.46 21.78 16.00
C GLU A 257 -4.35 20.92 15.38
N GLU A 258 -4.06 19.75 15.94
CA GLU A 258 -3.13 18.78 15.35
C GLU A 258 -3.72 18.22 14.04
N GLN A 259 -2.87 17.79 13.12
CA GLN A 259 -3.25 16.92 12.01
C GLN A 259 -2.34 15.71 12.00
N ARG A 260 -2.92 14.52 11.80
CA ARG A 260 -2.13 13.27 11.66
C ARG A 260 -1.90 12.92 10.21
N ILE A 261 -1.29 13.88 9.53
CA ILE A 261 -1.01 13.86 8.10
C ILE A 261 0.49 14.08 7.88
N MET A 262 1.08 13.28 7.00
CA MET A 262 2.42 13.44 6.44
C MET A 262 2.30 13.77 4.96
N ILE A 263 3.27 14.50 4.40
CA ILE A 263 3.31 14.82 2.97
C ILE A 263 4.27 13.87 2.26
N SER A 264 3.83 13.28 1.15
CA SER A 264 4.65 12.41 0.30
C SER A 264 5.18 13.18 -0.90
N VAL A 265 6.49 13.08 -1.12
CA VAL A 265 7.18 13.59 -2.31
C VAL A 265 8.23 12.58 -2.75
N HIS A 266 8.45 12.45 -4.06
CA HIS A 266 9.52 11.63 -4.63
C HIS A 266 10.60 12.50 -5.28
N TYR A 267 11.82 11.97 -5.35
CA TYR A 267 12.95 12.74 -5.86
C TYR A 267 13.93 11.86 -6.65
N TYR A 268 13.94 12.05 -7.97
CA TYR A 268 14.86 11.44 -8.93
C TYR A 268 15.54 12.50 -9.81
N SER A 269 15.79 13.68 -9.25
CA SER A 269 16.37 14.82 -9.95
C SER A 269 17.86 15.02 -9.62
N PRO A 270 18.69 15.41 -10.60
CA PRO A 270 18.35 15.63 -12.00
C PRO A 270 18.25 14.29 -12.77
N TRP A 271 17.23 14.15 -13.64
CA TRP A 271 16.87 12.87 -14.25
C TRP A 271 17.99 12.26 -15.10
N ASP A 272 18.75 13.09 -15.81
CA ASP A 272 19.92 12.69 -16.59
C ASP A 272 21.03 12.05 -15.76
N PHE A 273 21.14 12.36 -14.47
CA PHE A 273 22.05 11.69 -13.54
C PHE A 273 21.42 10.49 -12.84
N CYS A 274 20.17 10.62 -12.37
CA CYS A 274 19.53 9.62 -11.51
C CYS A 274 18.83 8.48 -12.25
N GLY A 275 18.27 8.74 -13.45
CA GLY A 275 17.40 7.81 -14.17
C GLY A 275 17.69 7.69 -15.68
N GLY A 276 18.53 8.55 -16.23
CA GLY A 276 18.99 8.47 -17.61
C GLY A 276 19.92 7.28 -17.81
N GLU A 277 19.57 6.37 -18.73
CA GLU A 277 20.48 5.31 -19.21
C GLU A 277 21.40 5.79 -20.35
N ASN A 278 21.41 7.09 -20.62
CA ASN A 278 22.27 7.73 -21.60
C ASN A 278 23.62 8.07 -20.95
N GLY A 279 24.60 7.16 -21.05
CA GLY A 279 25.93 7.20 -20.39
C GLY A 279 26.88 8.37 -20.71
N VAL A 280 26.36 9.60 -20.86
CA VAL A 280 27.08 10.86 -21.02
C VAL A 280 27.44 11.47 -19.66
N ILE A 281 26.69 11.15 -18.60
CA ILE A 281 26.95 11.60 -17.24
C ILE A 281 27.35 10.38 -16.40
N THR A 282 28.60 10.32 -15.95
CA THR A 282 29.12 9.26 -15.05
C THR A 282 29.62 9.90 -13.75
N GLN A 283 29.59 9.14 -12.65
CA GLN A 283 30.19 9.51 -11.35
C GLN A 283 31.66 9.93 -11.46
#